data_AF-A0A2P2DFP6-F1
#
_entry.id   AF-A0A2P2DFP6-F1
#
_cell.length_a   1.000
_cell.length_b   1.000
_cell.length_c   1.000
_cell.angle_alpha   90.00
_cell.angle_beta   90.00
_cell.angle_gamma   90.00
#
_symmetry.space_group_name_H-M   'P 1'
#
loop_
_entity.id
_entity.type
_entity.pdbx_description
1 polymer ?
#
loop_
_entity_poly.entity_id
_entity_poly.type
_entity_poly.pdbx_seq_one_letter_code
_entity_poly.pdbx_strand_id
1 'polypeptide(L)' 'METGLTATKEGFSCSISYLGLVAYGDASIEMAQRQGNIKEITSIELETYNFFGIYAKLCTVTRGN' A
#
# COMPACT_ATOMS: atom_id res chain seq x y z
N MET A 1 -9.05 12.77 -6.12
CA MET A 1 -8.94 14.02 -5.37
C MET A 1 -7.54 14.08 -4.79
N GLU A 2 -6.61 14.70 -5.52
CA GLU A 2 -5.29 15.06 -5.00
C GLU A 2 -5.45 16.30 -4.12
N THR A 3 -5.54 16.10 -2.81
CA THR A 3 -5.51 17.20 -1.84
C THR A 3 -4.10 17.78 -1.86
N GLY A 4 -3.98 19.08 -2.19
CA GLY A 4 -2.73 19.84 -2.34
C GLY A 4 -1.90 20.04 -1.06
N LEU A 5 -1.70 19.00 -0.27
CA LEU A 5 -0.68 18.90 0.75
C LEU A 5 0.47 18.10 0.13
N THR A 6 1.60 18.76 -0.12
CA THR A 6 2.81 18.12 -0.62
C THR A 6 3.31 17.10 0.42
N ALA A 7 2.87 15.85 0.29
CA ALA A 7 3.39 14.75 1.09
C ALA A 7 4.89 14.64 0.82
N THR A 8 5.70 14.86 1.87
CA THR A 8 7.16 14.87 1.75
C THR A 8 7.74 13.48 1.92
N LYS A 9 6.96 12.56 2.49
CA LYS A 9 7.30 11.16 2.67
C LYS A 9 6.26 10.25 2.06
N GLU A 10 6.75 9.18 1.44
CA GLU A 10 5.95 8.10 0.89
C GLU A 10 6.46 6.78 1.45
N GLY A 11 5.52 5.88 1.77
CA GLY A 11 5.81 4.53 2.20
C GLY A 11 4.80 3.58 1.58
N PHE A 12 5.25 2.37 1.25
CA PHE A 12 4.41 1.38 0.59
C PHE A 12 4.57 0.02 1.26
N SER A 13 3.50 -0.77 1.24
CA SER A 13 3.50 -2.16 1.73
C SER A 13 2.66 -3.02 0.81
N CYS A 14 3.19 -4.17 0.40
CA CYS A 14 2.53 -5.04 -0.57
C CYS A 14 2.36 -6.46 -0.03
N SER A 15 1.21 -7.04 -0.33
CA SER A 15 0.89 -8.44 -0.15
C SER A 15 0.62 -9.07 -1.51
N ILE A 16 1.02 -10.32 -1.67
CA ILE A 16 0.76 -11.13 -2.86
C ILE A 16 -0.13 -12.30 -2.45
N SER A 17 -1.06 -12.66 -3.30
CA SER A 17 -1.98 -13.77 -3.10
C SER A 17 -1.97 -14.64 -4.35
N TYR A 18 -1.65 -15.92 -4.17
CA TYR A 18 -1.68 -16.90 -5.23
C TYR A 18 -2.99 -17.66 -5.17
N LEU A 19 -3.72 -17.66 -6.30
CA LEU A 19 -4.99 -18.37 -6.52
C LEU A 19 -6.10 -18.00 -5.52
N GLY A 20 -5.93 -16.93 -4.73
CA GLY A 20 -6.79 -16.62 -3.59
C GLY A 20 -6.70 -17.64 -2.45
N LEU A 21 -5.77 -18.60 -2.52
CA LEU A 21 -5.61 -19.69 -1.56
C LEU A 21 -4.54 -19.36 -0.52
N VAL A 22 -3.44 -18.75 -0.96
CA VAL A 22 -2.32 -18.42 -0.09
C VAL A 22 -1.94 -16.97 -0.31
N ALA A 23 -2.05 -16.19 0.76
CA ALA A 23 -1.57 -14.81 0.80
C ALA A 23 -0.23 -14.77 1.55
N TYR A 24 0.72 -14.02 1.00
CA TYR A 24 2.05 -13.83 1.55
C TYR A 24 2.40 -12.33 1.57
N GLY A 25 2.94 -11.88 2.70
CA GLY A 25 3.28 -10.46 2.93
C GLY A 25 2.22 -9.70 3.72
N ASP A 26 2.45 -8.40 3.86
CA ASP A 26 1.62 -7.50 4.66
C ASP A 26 1.35 -6.24 3.82
N ALA A 27 0.07 -5.93 3.59
CA ALA A 27 -0.34 -4.72 2.88
C ALA A 27 -1.01 -3.70 3.82
N SER A 28 -0.73 -3.78 5.12
CA SER A 28 -1.34 -2.89 6.09
C SER A 28 -0.80 -1.47 5.97
N ILE A 29 -1.67 -0.52 6.29
CA ILE A 29 -1.35 0.91 6.34
C ILE A 29 -0.21 1.15 7.35
N GLU A 30 -0.21 0.47 8.50
CA GLU A 30 0.84 0.61 9.53
C GLU A 30 2.23 0.25 8.99
N MET A 31 2.34 -0.84 8.23
CA MET A 31 3.62 -1.25 7.63
C MET A 31 4.08 -0.25 6.59
N ALA A 32 3.16 0.25 5.75
CA ALA A 32 3.46 1.29 4.75
C ALA A 32 3.95 2.58 5.43
N GLN A 33 3.29 3.01 6.51
CA GLN A 33 3.68 4.19 7.28
C GLN A 33 5.04 4.01 7.97
N ARG A 34 5.28 2.84 8.59
CA ARG A 34 6.56 2.52 9.25
C ARG A 34 7.70 2.52 8.24
N GLN A 35 7.46 1.99 7.05
CA GLN A 35 8.42 1.96 5.95
C GLN A 35 8.76 3.38 5.45
N GLY A 36 7.75 4.25 5.32
CA GLY A 36 7.94 5.66 4.95
C GLY A 36 8.33 6.59 6.12
N ASN A 37 8.42 6.06 7.35
CA ASN A 37 8.58 6.85 8.57
C ASN A 37 7.61 8.05 8.66
N ILE A 38 6.35 7.79 8.32
CA ILE A 38 5.26 8.76 8.26
C ILE A 38 4.54 8.78 9.61
N LYS A 39 4.45 9.95 10.23
CA LYS A 39 3.73 10.14 11.49
C LYS A 39 2.27 10.51 11.25
N GLU A 40 2.01 11.34 10.25
CA GLU A 40 0.67 11.77 9.86
C GLU A 40 0.39 11.41 8.41
N ILE A 41 -0.67 10.63 8.19
CA ILE A 41 -1.08 10.21 6.85
C ILE A 41 -1.93 11.32 6.24
N THR A 42 -1.51 11.79 5.08
CA THR A 42 -2.26 12.74 4.27
C THR A 42 -3.12 12.03 3.23
N SER A 43 -2.56 10.99 2.60
CA SER A 43 -3.25 10.22 1.55
C SER A 43 -2.94 8.73 1.65
N ILE A 44 -3.93 7.92 1.32
CA ILE A 44 -3.84 6.46 1.24
C ILE A 44 -4.30 6.06 -0.15
N GLU A 45 -3.46 5.32 -0.85
CA GLU A 45 -3.70 4.82 -2.21
C GLU A 45 -3.59 3.30 -2.18
N LEU A 46 -4.64 2.62 -2.65
CA LEU A 46 -4.74 1.16 -2.68
C LEU A 46 -4.60 0.69 -4.12
N GLU A 47 -3.47 0.08 -4.41
CA GLU A 47 -3.06 -0.40 -5.72
C GLU A 47 -3.29 -1.92 -5.79
N THR A 48 -4.28 -2.35 -6.56
CA THR A 48 -4.57 -3.78 -6.72
C THR A 48 -4.23 -4.25 -8.14
N TYR A 49 -3.29 -5.18 -8.22
CA TYR A 49 -2.88 -5.82 -9.46
C TYR A 49 -3.40 -7.24 -9.47
N ASN A 50 -4.24 -7.58 -10.45
CA ASN A 50 -4.73 -8.93 -10.65
C ASN A 50 -4.25 -9.45 -12.00
N PHE A 51 -3.53 -10.55 -12.00
CA PHE A 51 -3.04 -11.21 -13.20
C PHE A 51 -3.74 -12.56 -13.36
N PHE A 52 -4.62 -12.64 -14.37
CA PHE A 52 -5.33 -13.86 -14.78
C PHE A 52 -6.10 -14.61 -13.67
N GLY A 53 -6.44 -13.94 -12.56
CA GLY A 53 -7.12 -14.54 -11.41
C GLY A 53 -6.28 -15.54 -10.60
N ILE A 54 -5.05 -15.82 -11.04
CA ILE A 54 -4.11 -16.75 -10.39
C ILE A 54 -3.12 -16.02 -9.49
N TYR A 55 -2.91 -14.73 -9.73
CA TYR A 55 -2.00 -13.90 -8.97
C TYR A 55 -2.67 -12.57 -8.70
N ALA A 56 -2.89 -12.28 -7.43
CA ALA A 56 -3.34 -10.99 -6.95
C ALA A 56 -2.19 -10.35 -6.15
N LYS A 57 -1.98 -9.06 -6.33
CA LYS A 57 -1.02 -8.28 -5.56
C LYS A 57 -1.73 -7.03 -5.10
N LEU A 58 -1.82 -6.84 -3.80
CA LEU A 58 -2.41 -5.67 -3.18
C LEU A 58 -1.29 -4.86 -2.53
N CYS A 59 -1.14 -3.62 -2.96
CA CYS A 59 -0.19 -2.67 -2.41
C CYS A 59 -0.94 -1.50 -1.80
N THR A 60 -0.53 -1.12 -0.60
CA THR A 60 -1.01 0.08 0.09
C THR A 60 0.12 1.09 0.07
N VAL A 61 -0.12 2.23 -0.56
CA VAL A 61 0.80 3.37 -0.63
C VAL A 61 0.25 4.46 0.27
N THR A 62 1.04 4.85 1.26
CA THR A 62 0.72 5.92 2.20
C THR A 62 1.64 7.10 1.93
N ARG A 63 1.06 8.30 1.89
CA ARG A 63 1.78 9.56 1.67
C ARG A 63 1.48 10.50 2.84
N GLY A 64 2.51 11.17 3.36
CA GLY A 64 2.37 12.04 4.52
C GLY A 64 3.67 12.71 4.97
N ASN A 65 3.74 13.06 6.25
CA ASN A 65 4.91 13.62 6.92
C ASN A 65 5.30 12.85 8.19
#